data_AF-A0A552EFJ5-F1
#
_entry.id   AF-A0A552EFJ5-F1
#
_cell.length_a   1.000
_cell.length_b   1.000
_cell.length_c   1.000
_cell.angle_alpha   90.00
_cell.angle_beta   90.00
_cell.angle_gamma   90.00
#
_symmetry.space_group_name_H-M   'P 1'
#
loop_
_entity.id
_entity.type
_entity.pdbx_description
1 polymer ?
#
loop_
_entity_poly.entity_id
_entity_poly.type
_entity_poly.pdbx_seq_one_letter_code
_entity_poly.pdbx_strand_id
1 'polypeptide(L)' 'MLVKGIKKGKSIELLEEVDFPDNEEVLVEIREVNDFWSALQDFRQRVDLASLDDDTFDNLRYNSTGRDVRL' A
#
# COMPACT_ATOMS: atom_id res chain seq x y z
N MET A 1 9.28 17.13 -9.36
CA MET A 1 7.97 16.69 -8.83
C MET A 1 7.75 15.26 -9.33
N LEU A 2 7.21 14.35 -8.50
CA LEU A 2 6.95 12.97 -8.93
C LEU A 2 5.44 12.76 -8.97
N VAL A 3 4.92 12.61 -10.17
CA VAL A 3 3.48 12.54 -10.45
C VAL A 3 3.09 11.10 -10.73
N LYS A 4 2.00 10.64 -10.13
CA LYS A 4 1.49 9.28 -10.40
C LYS A 4 0.52 9.28 -11.57
N GLY A 5 0.59 8.23 -12.38
CA GLY A 5 -0.33 8.02 -13.49
C GLY A 5 -0.62 6.55 -13.73
N ILE A 6 -1.70 6.28 -14.47
CA ILE A 6 -2.13 4.95 -14.85
C ILE A 6 -2.08 4.84 -16.38
N LYS A 7 -1.39 3.81 -16.88
CA LYS A 7 -1.37 3.51 -18.32
C LYS A 7 -2.73 2.96 -18.77
N LYS A 8 -3.35 3.61 -19.75
CA LYS A 8 -4.57 3.15 -20.43
C LYS A 8 -4.29 2.95 -21.92
N GLY A 9 -4.09 1.70 -22.31
CA GLY A 9 -3.76 1.36 -23.70
C GLY A 9 -2.43 2.00 -24.13
N LYS A 10 -2.50 3.02 -25.00
CA LYS A 10 -1.34 3.77 -25.52
C LYS A 10 -1.13 5.13 -24.84
N SER A 11 -2.01 5.55 -23.91
CA SER A 11 -1.89 6.80 -23.16
C SER A 11 -1.59 6.54 -21.67
N ILE A 12 -1.13 7.57 -20.98
CA ILE A 12 -0.99 7.60 -19.53
C ILE A 12 -1.94 8.69 -19.01
N GLU A 13 -2.79 8.34 -18.06
CA GLU A 13 -3.68 9.26 -17.36
C GLU A 13 -3.05 9.64 -16.03
N LEU A 14 -2.81 10.93 -15.80
CA LEU A 14 -2.24 11.42 -14.54
C LEU A 14 -3.33 11.46 -13.46
N LEU A 15 -2.95 11.15 -12.22
CA LEU A 15 -3.87 11.10 -11.07
C LEU A 15 -4.00 12.44 -10.34
N GLU A 16 -3.23 13.44 -10.76
CA GLU A 16 -3.15 14.78 -10.19
C GLU A 16 -2.93 15.79 -11.31
N GLU A 17 -3.45 17.00 -11.11
CA GLU A 17 -3.24 18.11 -12.03
C GLU A 17 -1.79 18.60 -11.94
N VAL A 18 -1.22 18.91 -13.09
CA VAL A 18 0.15 19.40 -13.24
C VAL A 18 0.12 20.78 -13.87
N ASP A 19 0.76 21.74 -13.21
CA ASP A 19 0.81 23.14 -13.63
C ASP A 19 2.21 23.45 -14.16
N PHE A 20 2.43 23.16 -15.45
CA PHE A 20 3.64 23.55 -16.19
C PHE A 20 3.26 24.01 -17.61
N PRO A 21 4.08 24.85 -18.27
CA PRO A 21 3.80 25.41 -19.59
C PRO A 21 3.42 24.42 -20.69
N ASP A 22 2.52 24.84 -21.58
CA ASP A 22 2.18 24.10 -22.79
C ASP A 22 3.41 23.89 -23.69
N ASN A 23 3.51 22.71 -24.30
CA ASN A 23 4.60 22.26 -25.17
C ASN A 23 5.96 22.05 -24.49
N GLU A 24 5.99 21.93 -23.16
CA GLU A 24 7.22 21.53 -22.46
C GLU A 24 7.49 20.03 -22.60
N GLU A 25 8.77 19.66 -22.73
CA GLU A 25 9.19 18.26 -22.81
C GLU A 25 9.08 17.59 -21.44
N VAL A 26 8.36 16.46 -21.36
CA VAL A 26 8.15 15.72 -20.12
C VAL A 26 8.85 14.36 -20.19
N LEU A 27 9.78 14.13 -19.28
CA LEU A 27 10.43 12.84 -19.07
C LEU A 27 9.56 11.96 -18.17
N VAL A 28 9.23 10.76 -18.65
CA VAL A 28 8.41 9.78 -17.91
C VAL A 28 9.27 8.60 -17.48
N GLU A 29 9.34 8.35 -16.17
CA GLU A 29 9.98 7.17 -15.61
C GLU A 29 8.91 6.11 -15.27
N ILE A 30 8.99 4.94 -15.90
CA ILE A 30 8.10 3.82 -15.58
C ILE A 30 8.80 2.97 -14.52
N ARG A 31 8.24 2.95 -13.31
CA ARG A 31 8.68 2.04 -12.24
C ARG A 31 7.70 0.90 -12.12
N GLU A 32 8.21 -0.33 -12.08
CA GLU A 32 7.43 -1.46 -11.58
C GLU A 32 7.17 -1.23 -10.10
N VAL A 33 5.92 -0.95 -9.77
CA VAL A 33 5.48 -0.86 -8.39
C VAL A 33 5.03 -2.26 -8.01
N ASN A 34 5.64 -2.84 -6.98
CA ASN A 34 5.08 -4.05 -6.37
C ASN A 34 3.65 -3.71 -5.94
N ASP A 35 2.67 -4.25 -6.65
CA ASP A 35 1.29 -4.03 -6.29
C ASP A 35 1.04 -4.65 -4.91
N PHE A 36 0.03 -4.12 -4.21
CA PHE A 36 -0.30 -4.56 -2.87
C PHE A 36 -0.51 -6.08 -2.81
N TRP A 37 -1.05 -6.68 -3.87
CA TRP A 37 -1.35 -8.10 -3.93
C TRP A 37 -0.10 -8.96 -4.05
N SER A 38 0.87 -8.52 -4.85
CA SER A 38 2.19 -9.13 -5.01
C SER A 38 2.96 -9.07 -3.70
N ALA A 39 2.97 -7.89 -3.05
CA ALA A 39 3.60 -7.74 -1.73
C ALA A 39 2.93 -8.61 -0.65
N LEU A 40 1.59 -8.73 -0.68
CA LEU A 40 0.85 -9.60 0.24
C LEU A 40 1.15 -11.08 -0.04
N GLN A 41 1.27 -11.46 -1.31
CA GLN A 41 1.61 -12.83 -1.70
C GLN A 41 3.03 -13.19 -1.26
N ASP A 42 4.00 -12.31 -1.47
CA ASP A 42 5.37 -12.46 -0.99
C ASP A 42 5.43 -12.63 0.53
N PHE A 43 4.65 -11.82 1.27
CA PHE A 43 4.55 -11.95 2.72
C PHE A 43 4.03 -13.33 3.13
N ARG A 44 2.95 -13.81 2.50
CA ARG A 44 2.37 -15.13 2.79
C ARG A 44 3.33 -16.29 2.47
N GLN A 45 4.23 -16.13 1.50
CA GLN A 45 5.24 -17.14 1.20
C GLN A 45 6.39 -17.16 2.22
N ARG A 46 6.71 -16.01 2.81
CA ARG A 46 7.81 -15.88 3.79
C ARG A 46 7.38 -16.26 5.20
N VAL A 47 6.12 -16.02 5.54
CA VAL A 47 5.58 -16.35 6.87
C VAL A 47 5.05 -17.76 6.86
N ASP A 48 5.54 -18.59 7.78
CA ASP A 48 4.99 -19.91 8.01
C ASP A 48 3.64 -19.79 8.72
N LEU A 49 2.58 -19.58 7.95
CA LEU A 49 1.22 -19.45 8.46
C LEU A 49 0.74 -20.73 9.16
N ALA A 50 1.34 -21.89 8.88
CA ALA A 50 0.99 -23.14 9.53
C ALA A 50 1.55 -23.25 10.96
N SER A 51 2.51 -22.40 11.31
CA SER A 51 3.01 -22.26 12.68
C SER A 51 2.12 -21.40 13.58
N LEU A 52 1.11 -20.74 13.02
CA LEU A 52 0.13 -19.96 13.78
C LEU A 52 -0.94 -20.92 14.33
N ASP A 53 -1.13 -20.89 15.64
CA ASP A 53 -2.17 -21.61 16.36
C ASP A 53 -3.15 -20.64 17.06
N ASP A 54 -4.16 -21.20 17.73
CA ASP A 54 -5.20 -20.41 18.41
C ASP A 54 -4.62 -19.50 19.50
N ASP A 55 -3.52 -19.91 20.15
CA ASP A 55 -2.88 -19.20 21.27
C ASP A 55 -1.89 -18.11 20.78
N THR A 56 -1.51 -18.12 19.50
CA THR A 56 -0.49 -17.24 18.93
C THR A 56 -0.78 -15.75 19.13
N PHE A 57 -2.05 -15.37 19.26
CA PHE A 57 -2.47 -13.97 19.38
C PHE A 57 -3.00 -13.57 20.76
N ASP A 58 -3.02 -14.50 21.73
CA ASP A 58 -3.63 -14.29 23.06
C ASP A 58 -3.05 -13.11 23.83
N ASN A 59 -1.77 -12.80 23.61
CA ASN A 59 -1.07 -11.74 24.32
C ASN A 59 -0.90 -10.45 23.52
N LEU A 60 -1.45 -10.36 22.31
CA LEU A 60 -1.42 -9.13 21.52
C LEU A 60 -2.47 -8.12 21.96
N ARG A 61 -3.56 -8.59 22.58
CA ARG A 61 -4.61 -7.71 23.07
C ARG A 61 -4.12 -7.01 24.33
N TYR A 62 -4.28 -5.68 24.37
CA TYR A 62 -4.00 -4.90 25.56
C TYR A 62 -4.97 -5.32 26.68
N ASN A 63 -4.46 -6.08 27.65
CA ASN A 63 -5.23 -6.67 28.75
C ASN A 63 -5.53 -5.70 29.89
N SER A 64 -5.31 -4.39 29.71
CA SER A 64 -5.80 -3.43 30.71
C SER A 64 -7.32 -3.49 30.72
N THR A 65 -7.92 -3.54 31.90
CA THR A 65 -9.28 -3.05 32.07
C THR A 65 -9.35 -1.67 31.43
N GLY A 66 -10.25 -1.49 30.45
CA GLY A 66 -10.42 -0.21 29.78
C GLY A 66 -10.64 0.92 30.79
N ARG A 67 -10.53 2.18 30.36
CA ARG A 67 -10.85 3.31 31.26
C ARG A 67 -12.26 3.10 31.81
N ASP A 68 -12.41 3.15 33.13
CA ASP A 68 -13.71 3.20 33.79
C ASP A 68 -14.44 4.46 33.32
N VAL A 69 -15.30 4.32 32.31
CA VAL A 69 -16.21 5.39 31.90
C VAL A 69 -17.34 5.38 32.93
N ARG A 70 -17.30 6.32 33.87
CA ARG A 70 -18.45 6.61 34.73
C ARG A 70 -19.58 7.14 33.85
N LEU A 71 -20.63 6.32 33.69
CA LEU A 71 -21.92 6.73 33.14
C LEU A 71 -22.69 7.60 34.13
#